data_AF-A0A2E1VQ56-F1
#
_entry.id   AF-A0A2E1VQ56-F1
#
_cell.length_a   1.000
_cell.length_b   1.000
_cell.length_c   1.000
_cell.angle_alpha   90.00
_cell.angle_beta   90.00
_cell.angle_gamma   90.00
#
_symmetry.space_group_name_H-M   'P 1'
#
loop_
_entity.id
_entity.type
_entity.pdbx_description
1 polymer ?
#
loop_
_entity_poly.entity_id
_entity_poly.type
_entity_poly.pdbx_seq_one_letter_code
_entity_poly.pdbx_strand_id
1 'polypeptide(L)'
;MNRGRTSLTRDLPRKMLALGLALFVWWSVHQNIRIDETREFEIVTDLAEATENRTILVTVPRGWQLVTPKPGTLRAIKLKGVREEIQNFVAGGVRAEFKVDASDVDSSSAVSSVSLNVEVGDIDWPDRIRADRLLSLAGNEPIKLDIQRLETIPFALRLEDISLVENEPFPEDIKLAIDELSFFPNTVQISGPIGALNGINKPVAGDRDLRLFAELELAPRRDDVRLAVQLSPEAVEAGLRMDPPLVELHIPVYRRPLEPFILAPPRRDRADRRTDRSGHHLGVQ
;
A
#
# COMPACT_ATOMS: atom_id res chain seq x y z
N MET A 1 77.25 0.21 41.68
CA MET A 1 77.02 1.51 42.34
C MET A 1 76.07 2.33 41.48
N ASN A 2 74.92 2.70 42.06
CA ASN A 2 73.75 3.26 41.41
C ASN A 2 73.99 4.69 40.88
N ARG A 3 73.82 4.89 39.57
CA ARG A 3 73.63 6.21 38.96
C ARG A 3 72.42 6.14 38.01
N GLY A 4 71.50 7.08 38.17
CA GLY A 4 70.48 7.37 37.14
C GLY A 4 69.01 7.26 37.54
N ARG A 5 68.66 7.22 38.83
CA ARG A 5 67.26 7.06 39.29
C ARG A 5 66.55 8.38 39.67
N THR A 6 67.00 9.54 39.19
CA THR A 6 66.47 10.86 39.62
C THR A 6 65.98 11.79 38.50
N SER A 7 65.89 11.33 37.24
CA SER A 7 65.39 12.20 36.15
C SER A 7 63.87 12.17 35.96
N LEU A 8 63.14 11.18 36.49
CA LEU A 8 61.70 11.07 36.22
C LEU A 8 60.81 12.00 37.06
N THR A 9 61.25 12.42 38.25
CA THR A 9 60.41 13.15 39.22
C THR A 9 60.58 14.66 39.21
N ARG A 10 61.67 15.19 38.62
CA ARG A 10 61.94 16.65 38.60
C ARG A 10 61.13 17.40 37.54
N ASP A 11 60.70 16.71 36.49
CA ASP A 11 59.87 17.26 35.40
C ASP A 11 58.38 16.89 35.52
N LEU A 12 57.98 16.25 36.62
CA LEU A 12 56.61 15.81 36.87
C LEU A 12 55.56 16.95 36.77
N PRO A 13 55.79 18.18 37.29
CA PRO A 13 54.82 19.26 37.14
C PRO A 13 54.67 19.72 35.68
N ARG A 14 55.77 19.72 34.91
CA ARG A 14 55.73 20.07 33.47
C ARG A 14 55.01 19.00 32.65
N LYS A 15 55.22 17.71 32.98
CA LYS A 15 54.53 16.58 32.35
C LYS A 15 53.03 16.57 32.66
N MET A 16 52.64 16.83 33.91
CA MET A 16 51.23 16.95 34.30
C MET A 16 50.55 18.15 33.61
N LEU A 17 51.24 19.29 33.53
CA LEU A 17 50.73 20.47 32.83
C LEU A 17 50.60 20.22 31.32
N ALA A 18 51.55 19.52 30.70
CA ALA A 18 51.46 19.11 29.30
C ALA A 18 50.31 18.13 29.06
N LEU A 19 50.06 17.19 29.99
CA LEU A 19 48.97 16.22 29.89
C LEU A 19 47.60 16.89 30.10
N GLY A 20 47.52 17.85 31.04
CA GLY A 20 46.34 18.69 31.23
C GLY A 20 46.04 19.58 30.03
N LEU A 21 47.06 20.21 29.43
CA LEU A 21 46.91 20.96 28.17
C LEU A 21 46.50 20.06 27.02
N ALA A 22 47.07 18.86 26.90
CA ALA A 22 46.71 17.91 25.86
C ALA A 22 45.25 17.45 26.01
N LEU A 23 44.79 17.17 27.23
CA LEU A 23 43.38 16.87 27.53
C LEU A 23 42.47 18.05 27.22
N PHE A 24 42.87 19.27 27.57
CA PHE A 24 42.09 20.48 27.32
C PHE A 24 41.98 20.79 25.82
N VAL A 25 43.09 20.70 25.08
CA VAL A 25 43.10 20.86 23.63
C VAL A 25 42.29 19.75 22.97
N TRP A 26 42.44 18.50 23.41
CA TRP A 26 41.62 17.38 22.92
C TRP A 26 40.13 17.63 23.15
N TRP A 27 39.73 18.04 24.36
CA TRP A 27 38.34 18.37 24.68
C TRP A 27 37.83 19.55 23.84
N SER A 28 38.61 20.62 23.72
CA SER A 28 38.25 21.81 22.95
C SER A 28 38.12 21.53 21.44
N VAL A 29 39.00 20.70 20.89
CA VAL A 29 38.93 20.27 19.48
C VAL A 29 37.73 19.36 19.28
N HIS A 30 37.47 18.42 20.19
CA HIS A 30 36.33 17.51 20.11
C HIS A 30 34.98 18.24 20.13
N GLN A 31 34.88 19.30 20.94
CA GLN A 31 33.71 20.16 21.06
C GLN A 31 33.44 21.02 19.81
N ASN A 32 34.44 21.27 18.95
CA ASN A 32 34.31 22.15 17.78
C ASN A 32 34.24 21.42 16.44
N ILE A 33 34.14 20.09 16.44
CA ILE A 33 34.04 19.32 15.20
C ILE A 33 32.65 19.56 14.59
N ARG A 34 32.64 20.33 13.49
CA ARG A 34 31.46 20.44 12.64
C ARG A 34 31.32 19.18 11.81
N ILE A 35 30.15 18.57 11.88
CA ILE A 35 29.81 17.39 11.10
C ILE A 35 28.59 17.68 10.23
N ASP A 36 28.46 16.88 9.17
CA ASP A 36 27.28 16.79 8.34
C ASP A 36 26.66 15.42 8.60
N GLU A 37 25.43 15.40 9.06
CA GLU A 37 24.73 14.20 9.48
C GLU A 37 23.33 14.15 8.86
N THR A 38 23.04 13.08 8.13
CA THR A 38 21.71 12.85 7.55
C THR A 38 20.88 11.99 8.50
N ARG A 39 19.66 12.42 8.77
CA ARG A 39 18.68 11.69 9.59
C ARG A 39 17.37 11.52 8.84
N GLU A 40 16.78 10.34 8.97
CA GLU A 40 15.50 10.02 8.36
C GLU A 40 14.37 10.39 9.31
N PHE A 41 13.35 11.03 8.76
CA PHE A 41 12.13 11.43 9.43
C PHE A 41 10.93 10.84 8.71
N GLU A 42 10.03 10.20 9.45
CA GLU A 42 8.81 9.64 8.90
C GLU A 42 7.73 10.71 8.75
N ILE A 43 7.08 10.78 7.60
CA ILE A 43 5.96 11.69 7.39
C ILE A 43 4.66 11.01 7.78
N VAL A 44 3.93 11.62 8.71
CA VAL A 44 2.67 11.11 9.25
C VAL A 44 1.58 12.16 9.11
N THR A 45 0.33 11.72 8.98
CA THR A 45 -0.84 12.61 8.91
C THR A 45 -1.77 12.49 10.11
N ASP A 46 -1.64 11.42 10.89
CA ASP A 46 -2.38 11.24 12.14
C ASP A 46 -1.51 11.61 13.34
N LEU A 47 -2.10 12.35 14.27
CA LEU A 47 -1.51 12.68 15.56
C LEU A 47 -1.24 11.43 16.40
N ALA A 48 -2.07 10.39 16.27
CA ALA A 48 -1.92 9.12 16.98
C ALA A 48 -0.70 8.31 16.48
N GLU A 49 -0.30 8.49 15.22
CA GLU A 49 0.88 7.87 14.62
C GLU A 49 2.16 8.69 14.90
N ALA A 50 2.02 9.96 15.25
CA ALA A 50 3.12 10.86 15.63
C ALA A 50 3.66 10.60 17.06
N THR A 51 3.79 9.33 17.43
CA THR A 51 4.27 8.88 18.75
C THR A 51 5.76 8.54 18.79
N GLU A 52 6.43 8.46 17.64
CA GLU A 52 7.85 8.12 17.57
C GLU A 52 8.79 9.34 17.54
N ASN A 53 10.03 9.12 17.99
CA ASN A 53 11.10 10.08 17.79
C ASN A 53 11.43 10.13 16.29
N ARG A 54 11.44 11.32 15.67
CA ARG A 54 11.74 11.59 14.23
C ARG A 54 10.53 11.48 13.30
N THR A 55 9.43 12.09 13.67
CA THR A 55 8.25 12.23 12.81
C THR A 55 8.05 13.67 12.36
N ILE A 56 7.57 13.86 11.13
CA ILE A 56 7.04 15.13 10.63
C ILE A 56 5.53 14.95 10.47
N LEU A 57 4.77 15.58 11.35
CA LEU A 57 3.31 15.58 11.30
C LEU A 57 2.82 16.63 10.30
N VAL A 58 2.22 16.18 9.21
CA VAL A 58 1.59 17.06 8.21
C VAL A 58 0.09 17.09 8.47
N THR A 59 -0.40 18.22 8.95
CA THR A 59 -1.83 18.43 9.20
C THR A 59 -2.47 19.09 7.98
N VAL A 60 -3.42 18.38 7.35
CA VAL A 60 -4.19 18.87 6.22
C VAL A 60 -5.60 19.35 6.65
N PRO A 61 -6.19 20.36 5.99
CA PRO A 61 -7.56 20.78 6.24
C PRO A 61 -8.59 19.67 5.99
N ARG A 62 -9.78 19.81 6.61
CA ARG A 62 -10.87 18.85 6.44
C ARG A 62 -11.30 18.75 4.98
N GLY A 63 -11.56 17.52 4.52
CA GLY A 63 -11.93 17.26 3.13
C GLY A 63 -10.75 17.25 2.16
N TRP A 64 -9.52 17.26 2.67
CA TRP A 64 -8.28 17.11 1.89
C TRP A 64 -7.46 15.94 2.43
N GLN A 65 -6.60 15.39 1.58
CA GLN A 65 -5.69 14.30 1.91
C GLN A 65 -4.32 14.54 1.30
N LEU A 66 -3.27 14.26 2.07
CA LEU A 66 -1.91 14.21 1.56
C LEU A 66 -1.73 12.95 0.70
N VAL A 67 -1.38 13.14 -0.57
CA VAL A 67 -1.14 12.05 -1.54
C VAL A 67 0.35 11.81 -1.72
N THR A 68 1.14 12.89 -1.84
CA THR A 68 2.59 12.82 -1.95
C THR A 68 3.24 13.69 -0.88
N PRO A 69 4.24 13.20 -0.14
CA PRO A 69 4.60 11.80 -0.03
C PRO A 69 3.49 10.99 0.66
N LYS A 70 3.43 9.68 0.37
CA LYS A 70 2.50 8.77 1.05
C LYS A 70 2.82 8.78 2.55
N PRO A 71 1.81 8.86 3.44
CA PRO A 71 2.05 8.69 4.88
C PRO A 71 2.86 7.42 5.16
N GLY A 72 3.81 7.47 6.08
CA GLY A 72 4.82 6.44 6.34
C GLY A 72 6.10 6.54 5.50
N THR A 73 6.19 7.50 4.58
CA THR A 73 7.43 7.72 3.80
C THR A 73 8.52 8.34 4.66
N LEU A 74 9.72 7.77 4.62
CA LEU A 74 10.92 8.33 5.24
C LEU A 74 11.53 9.44 4.38
N ARG A 75 11.85 10.58 4.99
CA ARG A 75 12.58 11.70 4.38
C ARG A 75 13.91 11.94 5.07
N ALA A 76 14.96 11.93 4.27
CA ALA A 76 16.31 12.24 4.70
C ALA A 76 16.49 13.76 4.83
N ILE A 77 16.79 14.23 6.04
CA ILE A 77 17.11 15.63 6.35
C ILE A 77 18.56 15.71 6.81
N LYS A 78 19.33 16.58 6.18
CA LYS A 78 20.71 16.89 6.55
C LYS A 78 20.73 17.90 7.69
N LEU A 79 21.57 17.64 8.68
CA LEU A 79 21.84 18.49 9.82
C LEU A 79 23.33 18.83 9.81
N LYS A 80 23.65 20.12 9.84
CA LYS A 80 25.05 20.57 9.80
C LYS A 80 25.33 21.52 10.94
N GLY A 81 26.29 21.15 11.78
CA GLY A 81 26.59 21.90 12.99
C GLY A 81 27.60 21.19 13.86
N VAL A 82 27.72 21.64 15.11
CA VAL A 82 28.57 20.98 16.10
C VAL A 82 27.97 19.61 16.44
N ARG A 83 28.81 18.57 16.51
CA ARG A 83 28.37 17.19 16.81
C ARG A 83 27.44 17.11 18.03
N GLU A 84 27.80 17.77 19.11
CA GLU A 84 27.01 17.76 20.35
C GLU A 84 25.63 18.42 20.16
N GLU A 85 25.53 19.50 19.37
CA GLU A 85 24.26 20.15 19.06
C GLU A 85 23.32 19.22 18.27
N ILE A 86 23.87 18.50 17.28
CA ILE A 86 23.13 17.52 16.48
C ILE A 86 22.67 16.34 17.35
N GLN A 87 23.56 15.80 18.19
CA GLN A 87 23.22 14.69 19.08
C GLN A 87 22.13 15.09 20.08
N ASN A 88 22.23 16.27 20.67
CA ASN A 88 21.23 16.78 21.61
C ASN A 88 19.90 17.07 20.93
N PHE A 89 19.92 17.58 19.69
CA PHE A 89 18.71 17.77 18.89
C PHE A 89 18.01 16.44 18.64
N VAL A 90 18.74 15.42 18.16
CA VAL A 90 18.18 14.10 17.83
C VAL A 90 17.74 13.32 19.09
N ALA A 91 18.50 13.40 20.18
CA ALA A 91 18.22 12.68 21.43
C ALA A 91 16.97 13.20 22.16
N GLY A 92 16.57 14.46 21.91
CA GLY A 92 15.39 15.06 22.52
C GLY A 92 14.05 14.54 22.01
N GLY A 93 14.03 13.66 21.00
CA GLY A 93 12.80 13.22 20.35
C GLY A 93 12.23 14.32 19.47
N VAL A 94 12.71 14.38 18.23
CA VAL A 94 12.31 15.45 17.31
C VAL A 94 10.99 15.07 16.65
N ARG A 95 9.92 15.74 17.06
CA ARG A 95 8.64 15.70 16.36
C ARG A 95 8.39 17.09 15.77
N ALA A 96 8.45 17.19 14.46
CA ALA A 96 8.18 18.45 13.76
C ALA A 96 6.73 18.49 13.27
N GLU A 97 6.14 19.67 13.15
CA GLU A 97 4.77 19.84 12.65
C GLU A 97 4.74 20.81 11.47
N PHE A 98 3.98 20.46 10.45
CA PHE A 98 3.64 21.36 9.35
C PHE A 98 2.13 21.41 9.20
N LYS A 99 1.55 22.59 9.38
CA LYS A 99 0.14 22.86 9.11
C LYS A 99 -0.01 23.45 7.72
N VAL A 100 -0.81 22.81 6.88
CA VAL A 100 -1.20 23.37 5.60
C VAL A 100 -2.30 24.40 5.85
N ASP A 101 -2.06 25.65 5.45
CA ASP A 101 -3.01 26.72 5.65
C ASP A 101 -4.25 26.53 4.77
N ALA A 102 -5.43 26.77 5.34
CA ALA A 102 -6.69 26.64 4.61
C ALA A 102 -6.74 27.59 3.39
N SER A 103 -6.08 28.75 3.45
CA SER A 103 -5.98 29.68 2.33
C SER A 103 -5.23 29.12 1.12
N ASP A 104 -4.30 28.18 1.34
CA ASP A 104 -3.49 27.60 0.26
C ASP A 104 -4.29 26.59 -0.56
N VAL A 105 -5.34 26.01 0.03
CA VAL A 105 -6.20 24.99 -0.59
C VAL A 105 -7.61 25.49 -0.93
N ASP A 106 -8.12 26.52 -0.25
CA ASP A 106 -9.53 26.98 -0.36
C ASP A 106 -9.70 28.19 -1.31
N SER A 107 -8.79 28.38 -2.27
CA SER A 107 -8.80 29.56 -3.15
C SER A 107 -9.94 29.57 -4.18
N SER A 108 -10.62 28.45 -4.43
CA SER A 108 -11.96 28.37 -5.03
C SER A 108 -12.47 26.93 -5.02
N SER A 109 -13.79 26.72 -5.09
CA SER A 109 -14.42 25.40 -5.21
C SER A 109 -14.03 24.61 -6.48
N ALA A 110 -13.25 25.21 -7.38
CA ALA A 110 -12.69 24.58 -8.58
C ALA A 110 -11.29 23.95 -8.36
N VAL A 111 -10.60 24.26 -7.26
CA VAL A 111 -9.29 23.68 -6.97
C VAL A 111 -9.48 22.30 -6.36
N SER A 112 -8.89 21.29 -6.98
CA SER A 112 -9.04 19.89 -6.58
C SER A 112 -7.71 19.22 -6.21
N SER A 113 -6.58 19.85 -6.56
CA SER A 113 -5.24 19.47 -6.13
C SER A 113 -4.35 20.70 -5.93
N VAL A 114 -3.45 20.62 -4.94
CA VAL A 114 -2.46 21.66 -4.64
C VAL A 114 -1.11 21.01 -4.39
N SER A 115 -0.07 21.56 -5.00
CA SER A 115 1.32 21.16 -4.78
C SER A 115 2.07 22.27 -4.06
N LEU A 116 2.57 21.98 -2.86
CA LEU A 116 3.35 22.90 -2.03
C LEU A 116 4.80 22.42 -1.97
N ASN A 117 5.75 23.34 -2.06
CA ASN A 117 7.15 23.08 -1.79
C ASN A 117 7.48 23.70 -0.43
N VAL A 118 7.63 22.87 0.59
CA VAL A 118 7.85 23.31 1.97
C VAL A 118 9.34 23.26 2.28
N GLU A 119 9.92 24.40 2.63
CA GLU A 119 11.30 24.41 3.10
C GLU A 119 11.40 23.71 4.45
N VAL A 120 12.47 22.94 4.66
CA VAL A 120 12.67 22.21 5.92
C VAL A 120 12.77 23.17 7.13
N GLY A 121 13.19 24.42 6.89
CA GLY A 121 13.23 25.48 7.91
C GLY A 121 11.85 26.06 8.27
N ASP A 122 10.85 25.91 7.41
CA ASP A 122 9.48 26.45 7.65
C ASP A 122 8.62 25.49 8.49
N ILE A 123 9.11 24.27 8.72
CA ILE A 123 8.46 23.29 9.60
C ILE A 123 8.59 23.74 11.06
N ASP A 124 7.54 23.56 11.86
CA ASP A 124 7.57 23.88 13.28
C ASP A 124 8.36 22.82 14.06
N TRP A 125 9.60 23.14 14.39
CA TRP A 125 10.50 22.29 15.15
C TRP A 125 10.40 22.57 16.65
N PRO A 126 10.46 21.54 17.53
CA PRO A 126 10.36 21.71 18.99
C PRO A 126 11.36 22.70 19.60
N ASP A 127 12.57 22.81 19.04
CA ASP A 127 13.58 23.82 19.38
C ASP A 127 13.96 24.59 18.11
N ARG A 128 13.09 25.53 17.72
CA ARG A 128 13.22 26.31 16.48
C ARG A 128 14.59 26.99 16.33
N ILE A 129 15.10 27.62 17.38
CA ILE A 129 16.38 28.35 17.34
C ILE A 129 17.55 27.40 17.01
N ARG A 130 17.52 26.17 17.56
CA ARG A 130 18.55 25.17 17.27
C ARG A 130 18.35 24.56 15.88
N ALA A 131 17.11 24.25 15.50
CA ALA A 131 16.78 23.72 14.19
C ALA A 131 17.24 24.68 13.08
N ASP A 132 16.92 25.98 13.19
CA ASP A 132 17.34 27.00 12.22
C ASP A 132 18.85 27.01 12.01
N ARG A 133 19.63 26.93 13.09
CA ARG A 133 21.11 26.88 13.02
C ARG A 133 21.63 25.62 12.33
N LEU A 134 21.03 24.47 12.58
CA LEU A 134 21.46 23.18 12.03
C LEU A 134 21.03 23.00 10.56
N LEU A 135 19.87 23.54 10.19
CA LEU A 135 19.24 23.36 8.88
C LEU A 135 19.70 24.40 7.86
N SER A 136 19.91 25.66 8.27
CA SER A 136 20.31 26.74 7.35
C SER A 136 21.67 26.48 6.68
N LEU A 137 22.54 25.71 7.33
CA LEU A 137 23.87 25.36 6.83
C LEU A 137 23.89 24.09 5.98
N ALA A 138 22.84 23.27 6.06
CA ALA A 138 22.79 21.92 5.53
C ALA A 138 22.34 21.84 4.06
N GLY A 139 21.68 22.87 3.54
CA GLY A 139 21.24 22.93 2.13
C GLY A 139 20.25 21.82 1.79
N ASN A 140 19.20 21.68 2.59
CA ASN A 140 18.15 20.68 2.38
C ASN A 140 17.27 21.03 1.19
N GLU A 141 16.83 20.00 0.45
CA GLU A 141 15.82 20.16 -0.58
C GLU A 141 14.44 20.39 0.06
N PRO A 142 13.57 21.21 -0.55
CA PRO A 142 12.22 21.40 -0.06
C PRO A 142 11.42 20.11 -0.17
N ILE A 143 10.54 19.89 0.80
CA ILE A 143 9.63 18.75 0.81
C ILE A 143 8.44 19.11 -0.08
N LYS A 144 8.29 18.40 -1.20
CA LYS A 144 7.12 18.52 -2.06
C LYS A 144 5.93 17.80 -1.43
N LEU A 145 4.87 18.54 -1.14
CA LEU A 145 3.59 18.03 -0.66
C LEU A 145 2.54 18.17 -1.75
N ASP A 146 2.00 17.06 -2.24
CA ASP A 146 0.83 17.05 -3.14
C ASP A 146 -0.40 16.65 -2.33
N ILE A 147 -1.36 17.56 -2.26
CA ILE A 147 -2.58 17.44 -1.45
C ILE A 147 -3.76 17.47 -2.41
N GLN A 148 -4.71 16.57 -2.21
CA GLN A 148 -5.88 16.44 -3.08
C GLN A 148 -7.17 16.49 -2.27
N ARG A 149 -8.21 17.01 -2.91
CA ARG A 149 -9.54 17.06 -2.32
C ARG A 149 -10.12 15.65 -2.26
N LEU A 150 -10.76 15.35 -1.14
CA LEU A 150 -11.55 14.14 -0.95
C LEU A 150 -12.93 14.37 -1.57
N GLU A 151 -13.31 13.47 -2.46
CA GLU A 151 -14.67 13.43 -3.01
C GLU A 151 -15.32 12.09 -2.69
N THR A 152 -16.63 12.05 -2.86
CA THR A 152 -17.43 10.83 -2.72
C THR A 152 -18.38 10.76 -3.89
N ILE A 153 -18.34 9.65 -4.62
CA ILE A 153 -19.16 9.42 -5.80
C ILE A 153 -19.99 8.14 -5.62
N PRO A 154 -21.26 8.14 -6.08
CA PRO A 154 -22.00 6.90 -6.23
C PRO A 154 -21.39 6.11 -7.38
N PHE A 155 -21.12 4.82 -7.13
CA PHE A 155 -20.58 3.89 -8.11
C PHE A 155 -21.56 2.72 -8.28
N ALA A 156 -22.08 2.56 -9.49
CA ALA A 156 -22.98 1.45 -9.83
C ALA A 156 -22.14 0.24 -10.25
N LEU A 157 -22.28 -0.87 -9.52
CA LEU A 157 -21.48 -2.08 -9.76
C LEU A 157 -21.92 -2.78 -11.03
N ARG A 158 -20.95 -3.15 -11.85
CA ARG A 158 -21.16 -3.94 -13.08
C ARG A 158 -20.19 -5.11 -13.12
N LEU A 159 -20.54 -6.11 -13.93
CA LEU A 159 -19.68 -7.27 -14.15
C LEU A 159 -18.32 -6.88 -14.75
N GLU A 160 -18.29 -5.88 -15.63
CA GLU A 160 -17.07 -5.41 -16.31
C GLU A 160 -16.00 -4.86 -15.35
N ASP A 161 -16.43 -4.46 -14.15
CA ASP A 161 -15.56 -3.92 -13.10
C ASP A 161 -14.88 -5.04 -12.27
N ILE A 162 -15.36 -6.28 -12.37
CA ILE A 162 -14.93 -7.41 -11.53
C ILE A 162 -14.16 -8.42 -12.35
N SER A 163 -13.00 -8.84 -11.83
CA SER A 163 -12.22 -9.94 -12.38
C SER A 163 -12.61 -11.23 -11.67
N LEU A 164 -13.26 -12.14 -12.39
CA LEU A 164 -13.58 -13.49 -11.93
C LEU A 164 -12.53 -14.46 -12.45
N VAL A 165 -11.91 -15.24 -11.57
CA VAL A 165 -10.93 -16.25 -11.95
C VAL A 165 -11.39 -17.64 -11.53
N GLU A 166 -11.47 -18.53 -12.52
CA GLU A 166 -11.82 -19.92 -12.36
C GLU A 166 -10.54 -20.73 -12.14
N ASN A 167 -10.31 -21.17 -10.90
CA ASN A 167 -9.14 -21.99 -10.57
C ASN A 167 -9.33 -23.46 -10.96
N GLU A 168 -10.59 -23.93 -11.01
CA GLU A 168 -10.96 -25.29 -11.40
C GLU A 168 -12.19 -25.27 -12.32
N PRO A 169 -12.29 -26.19 -13.28
CA PRO A 169 -13.44 -26.25 -14.17
C PRO A 169 -14.70 -26.70 -13.40
N PHE A 170 -15.82 -26.02 -13.65
CA PHE A 170 -17.11 -26.46 -13.14
C PHE A 170 -17.53 -27.80 -13.80
N PRO A 171 -18.25 -28.67 -13.08
CA PRO A 171 -18.83 -29.90 -13.63
C PRO A 171 -19.63 -29.63 -14.93
N GLU A 172 -19.53 -30.54 -15.90
CA GLU A 172 -20.17 -30.37 -17.23
C GLU A 172 -21.70 -30.25 -17.20
N ASP A 173 -22.33 -30.81 -16.15
CA ASP A 173 -23.77 -30.74 -15.90
C ASP A 173 -24.22 -29.40 -15.29
N ILE A 174 -23.30 -28.45 -15.09
CA ILE A 174 -23.55 -27.16 -14.44
C ILE A 174 -23.32 -26.01 -15.43
N LYS A 175 -24.16 -24.99 -15.34
CA LYS A 175 -24.04 -23.72 -16.06
C LYS A 175 -24.16 -22.57 -15.07
N LEU A 176 -23.11 -21.75 -14.98
CA LEU A 176 -23.16 -20.46 -14.29
C LEU A 176 -23.96 -19.47 -15.12
N ALA A 177 -24.94 -18.80 -14.49
CA ALA A 177 -25.72 -17.75 -15.14
C ALA A 177 -25.06 -16.39 -14.92
N ILE A 178 -23.90 -16.19 -15.54
CA ILE A 178 -23.13 -14.94 -15.40
C ILE A 178 -23.95 -13.71 -15.83
N ASP A 179 -24.80 -13.86 -16.84
CA ASP A 179 -25.69 -12.78 -17.31
C ASP A 179 -26.82 -12.42 -16.31
N GLU A 180 -27.09 -13.29 -15.33
CA GLU A 180 -28.13 -13.12 -14.30
C GLU A 180 -27.52 -12.78 -12.92
N LEU A 181 -26.24 -12.43 -12.88
CA LEU A 181 -25.62 -12.05 -11.62
C LEU A 181 -26.24 -10.80 -11.02
N SER A 182 -26.17 -10.71 -9.70
CA SER A 182 -26.72 -9.57 -8.96
C SER A 182 -25.83 -9.17 -7.80
N PHE A 183 -25.84 -7.86 -7.52
CA PHE A 183 -25.09 -7.24 -6.43
C PHE A 183 -26.04 -6.76 -5.34
N PHE A 184 -25.66 -6.98 -4.08
CA PHE A 184 -26.41 -6.56 -2.92
C PHE A 184 -25.50 -5.81 -1.92
N PRO A 185 -25.57 -4.47 -1.87
CA PRO A 185 -26.29 -3.55 -2.77
C PRO A 185 -25.65 -3.44 -4.16
N ASN A 186 -26.40 -2.95 -5.14
CA ASN A 186 -25.91 -2.74 -6.52
C ASN A 186 -25.22 -1.39 -6.75
N THR A 187 -25.24 -0.52 -5.74
CA THR A 187 -24.60 0.78 -5.75
C THR A 187 -23.82 0.96 -4.45
N VAL A 188 -22.60 1.45 -4.56
CA VAL A 188 -21.73 1.76 -3.42
C VAL A 188 -21.31 3.22 -3.47
N GLN A 189 -20.90 3.77 -2.34
CA GLN A 189 -20.22 5.07 -2.30
C GLN A 189 -18.72 4.82 -2.31
N ILE A 190 -18.01 5.41 -3.27
CA ILE A 190 -16.55 5.39 -3.31
C ILE A 190 -16.06 6.78 -2.95
N SER A 191 -15.19 6.85 -1.94
CA SER A 191 -14.57 8.09 -1.47
C SER A 191 -13.06 8.02 -1.55
N GLY A 192 -12.40 9.14 -1.77
CA GLY A 192 -10.94 9.20 -1.85
C GLY A 192 -10.44 10.46 -2.54
N PRO A 193 -9.12 10.57 -2.76
CA PRO A 193 -8.53 11.72 -3.42
C PRO A 193 -8.97 11.79 -4.88
N ILE A 194 -9.28 12.99 -5.37
CA ILE A 194 -9.87 13.19 -6.70
C ILE A 194 -9.03 12.58 -7.83
N GLY A 195 -7.70 12.56 -7.71
CA GLY A 195 -6.81 11.97 -8.70
C GLY A 195 -7.04 10.46 -8.84
N ALA A 196 -7.23 9.75 -7.72
CA ALA A 196 -7.53 8.32 -7.73
C ALA A 196 -8.95 8.05 -8.26
N LEU A 197 -9.94 8.86 -7.87
CA LEU A 197 -11.32 8.75 -8.38
C LEU A 197 -11.42 9.00 -9.88
N ASN A 198 -10.70 9.99 -10.40
CA ASN A 198 -10.62 10.26 -11.84
C ASN A 198 -9.96 9.11 -12.62
N GLY A 199 -9.11 8.31 -11.97
CA GLY A 199 -8.52 7.10 -12.54
C GLY A 199 -9.55 5.99 -12.80
N ILE A 200 -10.64 5.95 -12.02
CA ILE A 200 -11.69 4.91 -12.14
C ILE A 200 -12.43 5.04 -13.48
N ASN A 201 -12.70 6.26 -13.95
CA ASN A 201 -13.62 6.53 -15.05
C ASN A 201 -12.94 6.67 -16.44
N LYS A 202 -11.63 6.46 -16.56
CA LYS A 202 -10.94 6.62 -17.85
C LYS A 202 -11.06 5.35 -18.70
N PRO A 203 -11.75 5.39 -19.86
CA PRO A 203 -11.85 4.25 -20.76
C PRO A 203 -10.47 3.94 -21.38
N VAL A 204 -10.19 2.64 -21.43
CA VAL A 204 -8.91 2.01 -21.71
C VAL A 204 -8.45 2.26 -23.15
N ALA A 205 -7.35 3.01 -23.29
CA ALA A 205 -6.49 2.97 -24.47
C ALA A 205 -5.05 2.68 -24.00
N GLY A 206 -4.85 1.47 -23.47
CA GLY A 206 -3.55 0.97 -22.99
C GLY A 206 -3.24 1.39 -21.55
N ASP A 207 -2.98 0.39 -20.70
CA ASP A 207 -2.74 0.49 -19.24
C ASP A 207 -3.94 0.92 -18.37
N ARG A 208 -4.55 -0.07 -17.72
CA ARG A 208 -5.36 0.15 -16.51
C ARG A 208 -4.40 0.43 -15.36
N ASP A 209 -4.23 1.68 -14.95
CA ASP A 209 -3.28 2.01 -13.87
C ASP A 209 -3.83 1.75 -12.44
N LEU A 210 -5.12 1.41 -12.28
CA LEU A 210 -5.68 1.04 -10.98
C LEU A 210 -6.80 0.01 -11.12
N ARG A 211 -6.62 -1.20 -10.57
CA ARG A 211 -7.71 -2.16 -10.44
C ARG A 211 -8.60 -1.75 -9.27
N LEU A 212 -9.88 -1.47 -9.52
CA LEU A 212 -10.76 -0.97 -8.45
C LEU A 212 -11.13 -2.07 -7.44
N PHE A 213 -11.54 -3.24 -7.91
CA PHE A 213 -11.96 -4.36 -7.07
C PHE A 213 -10.93 -5.49 -7.03
N ALA A 214 -10.90 -6.22 -5.91
CA ALA A 214 -10.09 -7.41 -5.78
C ALA A 214 -10.57 -8.51 -6.74
N GLU A 215 -9.63 -9.35 -7.16
CA GLU A 215 -9.94 -10.54 -7.95
C GLU A 215 -10.74 -11.54 -7.09
N LEU A 216 -11.77 -12.14 -7.69
CA LEU A 216 -12.63 -13.09 -6.99
C LEU A 216 -12.43 -14.48 -7.56
N GLU A 217 -12.13 -15.41 -6.66
CA GLU A 217 -11.95 -16.82 -7.00
C GLU A 217 -13.29 -17.54 -7.07
N LEU A 218 -13.55 -18.15 -8.22
CA LEU A 218 -14.68 -19.05 -8.43
C LEU A 218 -14.24 -20.49 -8.17
N ALA A 219 -14.76 -21.05 -7.09
CA ALA A 219 -14.58 -22.47 -6.77
C ALA A 219 -15.81 -23.28 -7.22
N PRO A 220 -15.61 -24.47 -7.81
CA PRO A 220 -16.69 -25.30 -8.35
C PRO A 220 -17.66 -25.74 -7.25
N ARG A 221 -18.95 -25.49 -7.46
CA ARG A 221 -20.02 -25.83 -6.52
C ARG A 221 -21.35 -26.03 -7.24
N ARG A 222 -22.27 -26.77 -6.60
CA ARG A 222 -23.58 -27.16 -7.15
C ARG A 222 -24.71 -26.21 -6.81
N ASP A 223 -24.47 -25.33 -5.84
CA ASP A 223 -25.41 -24.33 -5.37
C ASP A 223 -24.97 -22.94 -5.86
N ASP A 224 -25.87 -21.97 -5.72
CA ASP A 224 -25.60 -20.57 -6.05
C ASP A 224 -24.28 -20.07 -5.43
N VAL A 225 -23.53 -19.34 -6.24
CA VAL A 225 -22.25 -18.77 -5.82
C VAL A 225 -22.50 -17.41 -5.17
N ARG A 226 -21.92 -17.21 -3.98
CA ARG A 226 -21.93 -15.95 -3.26
C ARG A 226 -20.50 -15.54 -2.97
N LEU A 227 -20.12 -14.35 -3.42
CA LEU A 227 -18.78 -13.81 -3.30
C LEU A 227 -18.82 -12.44 -2.65
N ALA A 228 -17.78 -12.13 -1.89
CA ALA A 228 -17.59 -10.82 -1.28
C ALA A 228 -16.75 -9.93 -2.20
N VAL A 229 -17.37 -8.90 -2.75
CA VAL A 229 -16.69 -7.85 -3.53
C VAL A 229 -16.17 -6.80 -2.56
N GLN A 230 -14.87 -6.50 -2.67
CA GLN A 230 -14.20 -5.47 -1.90
C GLN A 230 -13.21 -4.72 -2.79
N LEU A 231 -12.78 -3.52 -2.36
CA LEU A 231 -11.73 -2.79 -3.05
C LEU A 231 -10.44 -3.61 -3.12
N SER A 232 -9.70 -3.46 -4.21
CA SER A 232 -8.38 -4.07 -4.33
C SER A 232 -7.40 -3.43 -3.32
N PRO A 233 -6.31 -4.14 -2.95
CA PRO A 233 -5.25 -3.54 -2.15
C PRO A 233 -4.68 -2.27 -2.80
N GLU A 234 -4.52 -2.25 -4.13
CA GLU A 234 -4.02 -1.08 -4.88
C GLU A 234 -4.95 0.12 -4.73
N ALA A 235 -6.27 -0.09 -4.82
CA ALA A 235 -7.27 0.96 -4.66
C ALA A 235 -7.25 1.52 -3.23
N VAL A 236 -7.16 0.65 -2.22
CA VAL A 236 -7.05 1.04 -0.81
C VAL A 236 -5.76 1.82 -0.57
N GLU A 237 -4.64 1.37 -1.14
CA GLU A 237 -3.34 2.04 -1.05
C GLU A 237 -3.31 3.40 -1.74
N ALA A 238 -4.10 3.58 -2.80
CA ALA A 238 -4.33 4.87 -3.46
C ALA A 238 -5.23 5.82 -2.63
N GLY A 239 -5.69 5.37 -1.46
CA GLY A 239 -6.52 6.15 -0.53
C GLY A 239 -8.02 6.05 -0.80
N LEU A 240 -8.47 5.12 -1.67
CA LEU A 240 -9.89 4.90 -1.90
C LEU A 240 -10.53 4.11 -0.74
N ARG A 241 -11.79 4.42 -0.47
CA ARG A 241 -12.64 3.75 0.52
C ARG A 241 -14.01 3.51 -0.08
N MET A 242 -14.62 2.38 0.28
CA MET A 242 -15.93 1.98 -0.19
C MET A 242 -16.90 1.85 0.99
N ASP A 243 -18.13 2.32 0.80
CA ASP A 243 -19.24 2.16 1.74
C ASP A 243 -20.48 1.59 1.02
N PRO A 244 -20.99 0.40 1.41
CA PRO A 244 -20.42 -0.50 2.41
C PRO A 244 -19.04 -1.05 1.99
N PRO A 245 -18.15 -1.43 2.92
CA PRO A 245 -16.80 -1.91 2.60
C PRO A 245 -16.78 -3.28 1.89
N LEU A 246 -17.91 -3.98 1.88
CA LEU A 246 -18.08 -5.29 1.27
C LEU A 246 -19.48 -5.38 0.65
N VAL A 247 -19.56 -5.94 -0.55
CA VAL A 247 -20.81 -6.17 -1.28
C VAL A 247 -20.93 -7.64 -1.64
N GLU A 248 -22.14 -8.20 -1.51
CA GLU A 248 -22.40 -9.58 -1.93
C GLU A 248 -22.68 -9.62 -3.44
N LEU A 249 -21.88 -10.39 -4.17
CA LEU A 249 -22.13 -10.81 -5.56
C LEU A 249 -22.76 -12.20 -5.52
N HIS A 250 -23.96 -12.31 -6.09
CA HIS A 250 -24.69 -13.56 -6.23
C HIS A 250 -24.71 -13.97 -7.71
N ILE A 251 -24.30 -15.21 -7.99
CA ILE A 251 -24.31 -15.81 -9.32
C ILE A 251 -25.17 -17.08 -9.26
N PRO A 252 -26.33 -17.10 -9.94
CA PRO A 252 -27.18 -18.27 -9.99
C PRO A 252 -26.51 -19.45 -10.70
N VAL A 253 -26.77 -20.66 -10.20
CA VAL A 253 -26.22 -21.89 -10.77
C VAL A 253 -27.35 -22.79 -11.27
N TYR A 254 -27.33 -23.11 -12.56
CA TYR A 254 -28.31 -23.99 -13.19
C TYR A 254 -27.71 -25.34 -13.53
N ARG A 255 -28.51 -26.40 -13.41
CA ARG A 255 -28.16 -27.69 -14.00
C ARG A 255 -28.54 -27.70 -15.47
N ARG A 256 -27.61 -28.10 -16.32
CA ARG A 256 -27.91 -28.36 -17.72
C ARG A 256 -28.87 -29.55 -17.79
N PRO A 257 -29.96 -29.47 -18.57
CA PRO A 257 -30.77 -30.64 -18.83
C PRO A 257 -29.89 -31.69 -19.49
N LEU A 258 -29.83 -32.89 -18.91
CA LEU A 258 -29.18 -34.04 -19.54
C LEU A 258 -29.86 -34.27 -20.90
N GLU A 259 -29.08 -34.41 -21.97
CA GLU A 259 -29.64 -34.85 -23.24
C GLU A 259 -30.40 -36.16 -23.00
N PRO A 260 -31.62 -36.31 -23.55
CA PRO A 260 -32.38 -37.54 -23.38
C PRO A 260 -31.57 -38.69 -23.98
N PHE A 261 -31.10 -39.59 -23.11
CA PHE A 261 -30.42 -40.79 -23.57
C PHE A 261 -31.44 -41.65 -24.32
N ILE A 262 -31.23 -41.84 -25.63
CA ILE A 262 -32.00 -42.81 -26.40
C ILE A 262 -31.51 -44.19 -25.95
N LEU A 263 -32.34 -44.93 -25.22
CA LEU A 263 -32.11 -46.35 -24.97
C LEU A 263 -31.98 -47.04 -26.33
N ALA A 264 -30.76 -47.48 -26.67
CA ALA A 264 -30.56 -48.32 -27.83
C ALA A 264 -31.50 -49.52 -27.73
N PRO A 265 -32.27 -49.87 -28.78
CA PRO A 265 -33.18 -50.99 -28.71
C PRO A 265 -32.40 -52.25 -28.31
N PRO A 266 -32.98 -53.13 -27.47
CA PRO A 266 -32.28 -54.32 -27.00
C PRO A 266 -31.76 -55.10 -28.21
N ARG A 267 -30.47 -55.44 -28.19
CA ARG A 267 -29.86 -56.35 -29.17
C ARG A 267 -30.73 -57.60 -29.20
N ARG A 268 -31.37 -57.88 -30.34
CA ARG A 268 -31.96 -59.20 -30.59
C ARG A 268 -30.81 -60.19 -30.64
N ASP A 269 -30.57 -60.89 -29.54
CA ASP A 269 -29.79 -62.11 -29.56
C ASP A 269 -30.49 -63.07 -30.53
N ARG A 270 -29.83 -63.34 -31.65
CA ARG A 270 -30.23 -64.37 -32.60
C ARG A 270 -30.09 -65.71 -31.90
N ALA A 271 -31.19 -66.17 -31.29
CA ALA A 271 -31.36 -67.55 -30.91
C ALA A 271 -31.40 -68.43 -32.17
N ASP A 272 -30.45 -69.35 -32.23
CA ASP A 272 -30.38 -70.62 -32.95
C ASP A 272 -31.46 -70.97 -33.99
N ARG A 273 -30.99 -71.26 -35.20
CA ARG A 273 -31.48 -72.41 -35.99
C ARG A 273 -30.30 -73.18 -36.56
N ARG A 274 -29.81 -74.15 -35.78
CA ARG A 274 -29.17 -75.35 -36.33
C ARG A 274 -30.25 -76.16 -37.03
N THR A 275 -30.25 -76.17 -38.36
CA THR A 275 -30.96 -77.18 -39.14
C THR A 275 -30.20 -78.49 -39.05
N ASP A 276 -30.83 -79.44 -38.38
CA ASP A 276 -30.37 -80.81 -38.23
C ASP A 276 -30.48 -81.57 -39.56
N ARG A 277 -29.56 -82.50 -39.75
CA ARG A 277 -29.48 -83.42 -40.89
C ARG A 277 -30.45 -84.57 -40.66
N SER A 278 -31.33 -84.84 -41.62
CA SER A 278 -31.90 -86.18 -41.79
C SER A 278 -32.21 -86.43 -43.27
N GLY A 279 -31.45 -87.35 -43.86
CA GLY A 279 -31.70 -87.91 -45.18
C GLY A 279 -32.52 -89.20 -45.13
N HIS A 280 -32.93 -89.65 -46.33
CA HIS A 280 -33.55 -90.93 -46.70
C HIS A 280 -35.00 -91.15 -46.21
N HIS A 281 -35.94 -91.68 -47.00
CA HIS A 281 -35.86 -92.59 -48.14
C HIS A 281 -37.06 -92.44 -49.10
N LEU A 282 -36.85 -92.85 -50.35
CA LEU A 282 -37.81 -92.94 -51.45
C LEU A 282 -39.07 -93.76 -51.16
N GLY A 283 -40.16 -93.38 -51.85
CA GLY A 283 -41.44 -94.09 -51.91
C GLY A 283 -41.43 -95.33 -52.81
N VAL A 284 -42.45 -96.16 -52.60
CA VAL A 284 -42.84 -97.32 -53.40
C VAL A 284 -44.34 -97.21 -53.69
N GLN A 285 -44.68 -97.50 -54.95
CA GLN A 285 -45.97 -97.65 -55.65
C GLN A 285 -46.38 -96.49 -56.56
#